data_AF-A0A401J7U0-F1
#
_entry.id   AF-A0A401J7U0-F1
#
_cell.length_a   1.000
_cell.length_b   1.000
_cell.length_c   1.000
_cell.angle_alpha   90.00
_cell.angle_beta   90.00
_cell.angle_gamma   90.00
#
_symmetry.space_group_name_H-M   'P 1'
#
loop_
_entity.id
_entity.type
_entity.pdbx_description
1 polymer ?
#
loop_
_entity_poly.entity_id
_entity_poly.type
_entity_poly.pdbx_seq_one_letter_code
_entity_poly.pdbx_strand_id
1 'polypeptide(L)' 'MPRNQQTDVVIPPKRNRKTQRYYDSELYKERNRVERFFAKLKQFRRVATRYDKLLANFMGFVKLAAIAIWLR' A
#
# COMPACT_ATOMS: atom_id res chain seq x y z
N MET A 1 2.93 25.70 11.27
CA MET A 1 2.09 25.73 10.05
C MET A 1 1.09 24.58 10.11
N PRO A 2 -0.22 24.82 10.32
CA PRO A 2 -1.20 23.75 10.30
C PRO A 2 -1.46 23.33 8.84
N ARG A 3 -1.34 22.03 8.58
CA ARG A 3 -1.47 21.41 7.26
C ARG A 3 -2.96 21.16 7.00
N ASN A 4 -3.60 21.98 6.17
CA ASN A 4 -4.98 21.76 5.73
C ASN A 4 -5.01 20.63 4.70
N GLN A 5 -4.98 19.38 5.16
CA GLN A 5 -5.25 18.22 4.31
C GLN A 5 -6.73 17.88 4.47
N GLN A 6 -7.58 18.39 3.56
CA GLN A 6 -8.91 17.82 3.36
C GLN A 6 -8.71 16.39 2.85
N THR A 7 -8.86 15.40 3.73
CA THR A 7 -8.76 13.99 3.38
C THR A 7 -10.12 13.52 2.90
N ASP A 8 -10.27 13.39 1.59
CA ASP A 8 -11.50 12.82 1.01
C ASP A 8 -11.58 11.31 1.31
N VAL A 9 -12.76 10.85 1.74
CA VAL A 9 -12.99 9.44 2.06
C VAL A 9 -13.33 8.68 0.78
N VAL A 10 -12.32 8.05 0.18
CA VAL A 10 -12.43 7.29 -1.09
C VAL A 10 -12.82 5.83 -0.86
N ILE A 11 -12.84 5.36 0.40
CA ILE A 11 -13.12 3.96 0.71
C ILE A 11 -14.61 3.66 0.48
N PRO A 12 -14.96 2.64 -0.33
CA PRO A 12 -16.33 2.27 -0.58
C PRO A 12 -17.08 1.94 0.71
N PRO A 13 -18.34 2.36 0.85
CA PRO A 13 -19.21 1.89 1.93
C PRO A 13 -19.41 0.37 1.85
N LYS A 14 -19.63 -0.26 3.01
CA LYS A 14 -19.97 -1.69 3.08
C LYS A 14 -21.26 -1.95 2.29
N ARG A 15 -21.27 -3.03 1.49
CA ARG A 15 -22.39 -3.38 0.61
C ARG A 15 -23.75 -3.40 1.30
N ASN A 16 -23.81 -3.84 2.57
CA ASN A 16 -25.06 -4.00 3.34
C ASN A 16 -25.51 -2.71 4.07
N ARG A 17 -24.93 -1.55 3.75
CA ARG A 17 -25.28 -0.30 4.41
C ARG A 17 -26.61 0.26 3.89
N LYS A 18 -27.50 0.69 4.79
CA LYS A 18 -28.82 1.27 4.44
C LYS A 18 -28.69 2.54 3.58
N THR A 19 -27.72 3.39 3.87
CA THR A 19 -27.43 4.59 3.09
C THR A 19 -26.04 4.46 2.48
N GLN A 20 -25.98 4.36 1.16
CA GLN A 20 -24.73 4.33 0.42
C GLN A 20 -24.17 5.75 0.36
N ARG A 21 -22.89 5.90 0.70
CA ARG A 21 -22.17 7.17 0.53
C ARG A 21 -21.58 7.20 -0.87
N TYR A 22 -21.56 8.37 -1.47
CA TYR A 22 -20.75 8.60 -2.67
C TYR A 22 -19.27 8.39 -2.34
N TYR A 23 -18.54 7.76 -3.24
CA TYR A 23 -17.10 7.63 -3.22
C TYR A 23 -16.60 7.65 -4.67
N ASP A 24 -15.40 8.16 -4.88
CA ASP A 24 -14.75 8.10 -6.19
C ASP A 24 -14.24 6.68 -6.45
N SER A 25 -14.90 5.98 -7.38
CA SER A 25 -14.55 4.61 -7.74
C SER A 25 -13.28 4.52 -8.56
N GLU A 26 -12.95 5.52 -9.38
CA GLU A 26 -11.74 5.56 -10.18
C GLU A 26 -10.52 5.75 -9.27
N LEU A 27 -10.61 6.69 -8.33
CA LEU A 27 -9.57 6.91 -7.33
C LEU A 27 -9.40 5.67 -6.41
N TYR A 28 -10.49 4.97 -6.07
CA TYR A 28 -10.39 3.72 -5.32
C TYR A 28 -9.67 2.60 -6.10
N LYS A 29 -9.80 2.53 -7.44
CA LYS A 29 -9.10 1.52 -8.26
C LYS A 29 -7.59 1.65 -8.19
N GLU A 30 -7.04 2.85 -7.98
CA GLU A 30 -5.60 3.06 -7.87
C GLU A 30 -4.98 2.27 -6.70
N ARG A 31 -5.76 2.00 -5.65
CA ARG A 31 -5.37 1.18 -4.49
C ARG A 31 -4.85 -0.20 -4.91
N ASN A 32 -5.41 -0.80 -5.95
CA ASN A 32 -4.98 -2.12 -6.45
C ASN A 32 -3.50 -2.09 -6.92
N ARG A 33 -2.98 -0.96 -7.41
CA ARG A 33 -1.56 -0.84 -7.78
C ARG A 33 -0.66 -1.00 -6.55
N VAL A 34 -1.03 -0.32 -5.46
CA VAL A 34 -0.31 -0.38 -4.17
C VAL A 34 -0.42 -1.78 -3.56
N GLU A 35 -1.60 -2.38 -3.57
CA GLU A 35 -1.81 -3.74 -3.05
C GLU A 35 -0.99 -4.79 -3.83
N ARG A 36 -0.98 -4.71 -5.17
CA ARG A 36 -0.15 -5.57 -6.02
C ARG A 36 1.33 -5.37 -5.77
N PHE A 37 1.77 -4.13 -5.56
CA PHE A 37 3.16 -3.84 -5.20
C PHE A 37 3.54 -4.54 -3.88
N PHE A 38 2.74 -4.41 -2.83
CA PHE A 38 3.01 -5.09 -1.56
C PHE A 38 2.90 -6.62 -1.65
N ALA A 39 2.01 -7.14 -2.49
CA ALA A 39 1.93 -8.57 -2.76
C ALA A 39 3.24 -9.09 -3.38
N LYS A 40 3.78 -8.39 -4.39
CA LYS A 40 5.09 -8.70 -4.98
C LYS A 40 6.23 -8.55 -3.97
N LEU A 41 6.20 -7.49 -3.15
CA LEU A 41 7.22 -7.24 -2.13
C LEU A 41 7.26 -8.35 -1.07
N LYS A 42 6.10 -8.95 -0.76
CA LYS A 42 6.02 -10.13 0.14
C LYS A 42 6.46 -11.46 -0.51
N GLN A 43 6.66 -11.53 -1.83
CA GLN A 43 7.29 -12.71 -2.44
C GLN A 43 8.74 -12.86 -2.03
N PHE A 44 9.41 -11.75 -1.70
CA PHE A 44 10.75 -11.76 -1.14
C PHE A 44 10.69 -12.24 0.32
N ARG A 45 10.94 -13.54 0.53
CA ARG A 45 10.85 -14.20 1.85
C ARG A 45 11.55 -13.41 2.95
N ARG A 46 12.76 -12.88 2.68
CA ARG A 46 13.55 -12.08 3.63
C ARG A 46 12.82 -10.83 4.12
N VAL A 47 12.05 -10.18 3.24
CA VAL A 47 11.25 -9.00 3.58
C VAL A 47 9.96 -9.42 4.29
N ALA A 48 9.30 -10.50 3.83
CA ALA A 48 8.06 -10.98 4.42
C ALA A 48 8.20 -11.46 5.88
N THR A 49 9.28 -12.17 6.19
CA THR A 49 9.50 -12.74 7.52
C THR A 49 10.25 -11.80 8.48
N ARG A 50 10.79 -10.69 7.97
CA ARG A 50 11.55 -9.70 8.76
C ARG A 50 12.67 -10.33 9.61
N TYR A 51 13.46 -11.21 9.00
CA TYR A 51 14.56 -11.90 9.71
C TYR A 51 15.76 -11.00 10.06
N ASP A 52 15.91 -9.86 9.38
CA ASP A 52 16.99 -8.92 9.66
C ASP A 52 16.78 -8.23 11.02
N LYS A 53 17.67 -8.52 11.99
CA LYS A 53 17.64 -7.92 13.33
C LYS A 53 17.86 -6.42 13.31
N LEU A 54 18.70 -5.94 12.38
CA LEU A 54 19.03 -4.53 12.24
C LEU A 54 18.08 -3.87 11.23
N LEU A 55 17.45 -2.77 11.65
CA LEU A 55 16.51 -2.03 10.83
C LEU A 55 17.13 -1.53 9.51
N ALA A 56 18.41 -1.13 9.54
CA ALA A 56 19.15 -0.68 8.37
C ALA A 56 19.23 -1.78 7.28
N ASN A 57 19.53 -3.02 7.68
CA ASN A 57 19.60 -4.15 6.76
C ASN A 57 18.23 -4.46 6.18
N PHE A 58 17.20 -4.52 7.03
CA PHE A 58 15.82 -4.73 6.59
C PHE A 58 15.39 -3.67 5.57
N MET A 59 15.62 -2.38 5.86
CA MET A 59 15.32 -1.29 4.93
C MET A 59 16.12 -1.38 3.63
N GLY A 60 17.38 -1.80 3.69
CA GLY A 60 18.20 -2.08 2.52
C GLY A 60 17.56 -3.12 1.60
N PHE A 61 17.13 -4.26 2.15
CA PHE A 61 16.45 -5.30 1.37
C PHE A 61 15.09 -4.87 0.84
N VAL A 62 14.32 -4.09 1.61
CA VAL A 62 13.05 -3.52 1.15
C VAL A 62 13.28 -2.61 -0.05
N LYS A 63 14.29 -1.74 -0.01
CA LYS A 63 14.65 -0.85 -1.13
C LYS A 63 15.10 -1.64 -2.36
N LEU A 64 15.96 -2.63 -2.18
CA LEU A 64 16.40 -3.51 -3.27
C LEU A 64 15.23 -4.25 -3.91
N ALA A 65 14.33 -4.83 -3.10
CA ALA A 65 13.13 -5.49 -3.59
C ALA A 65 12.20 -4.52 -4.34
N ALA A 66 12.03 -3.29 -3.84
CA ALA A 66 11.24 -2.27 -4.50
C ALA A 66 11.83 -1.88 -5.87
N ILE A 67 13.15 -1.68 -5.96
CA ILE A 67 13.86 -1.41 -7.22
C ILE A 67 13.71 -2.59 -8.19
N ALA A 68 13.87 -3.82 -7.72
CA ALA A 68 13.70 -5.01 -8.56
C ALA A 68 12.26 -5.15 -9.09
N ILE A 69 11.24 -4.79 -8.31
CA ILE A 69 9.84 -4.75 -8.76
C ILE A 69 9.61 -3.64 -9.78
N TRP A 70 10.29 -2.49 -9.63
CA TRP A 70 10.19 -1.35 -10.53
C TRP A 70 10.83 -1.60 -11.90
N LEU A 71 11.98 -2.30 -11.92
CA LEU A 71 12.72 -2.63 -13.14
C LEU A 71 12.11 -3.79 -13.95
N ARG A 72 11.05 -4.42 -13.43
CA ARG A 72 10.37 -5.56 -14.05
C ARG A 72 9.11 -5.11 -14.79
#